data_AF-A0A0D0H030-F1
#
_entry.id   AF-A0A0D0H030-F1
#
_cell.length_a   1.000
_cell.length_b   1.000
_cell.length_c   1.000
_cell.angle_alpha   90.00
_cell.angle_beta   90.00
_cell.angle_gamma   90.00
#
_symmetry.space_group_name_H-M   'P 1'
#
loop_
_entity.id
_entity.type
_entity.pdbx_description
1 polymer ?
#
loop_
_entity_poly.entity_id
_entity_poly.type
_entity_poly.pdbx_seq_one_letter_code
_entity_poly.pdbx_strand_id
1 'polypeptide(L)'
;MQGFLVNPVGAPPNVAPGQVIPPTGTGGWGRDCAPGIRGTGLNADTQNDILGNMLRILQVANVQPTPNRFDDLLDALRVIFQASSAYHAITPNDFGAAGDRITDDTSAVIKAYKAAAASGKELLLTNWYRCTSQVQFELASVATTGVRIIGIGRQNCGLVFDNNVAAPNLLITSESKAAFYPEYVGWGVKGNVAGVVLQVGDEGLKDEINELTLDLVVNNGSNSPDSCAVEMNGVFNPKVRLVANCGGSGYGDALRLRQTQFGVFEGSFGNAGNCIHLTGGYSVGNKFDGLDMEMAACAIAIDSRTAVHNTWIGGTIANVLNGVNATAGSSNMLVNPNIGIPFANLVASAVGFTVDIPDVSLLGTPAVPLSGAQYTNSSGQRQFVNLIGGTVSAVQMNGAVIAKSTDVGFMLNPGASVTLAYTSPPAWVFTPLSG
;
A
#
# COMPACT_ATOMS: atom_id res chain seq x y z
N MET A 1 -12.42 -63.04 -6.61
CA MET A 1 -12.81 -62.16 -7.74
C MET A 1 -12.35 -62.83 -9.02
N GLN A 2 -13.25 -63.02 -10.00
CA GLN A 2 -12.92 -63.54 -11.33
C GLN A 2 -11.91 -62.61 -11.99
N GLY A 3 -10.78 -63.15 -12.45
CA GLY A 3 -9.82 -62.39 -13.25
C GLY A 3 -10.46 -61.98 -14.57
N PHE A 4 -10.50 -60.68 -14.83
CA PHE A 4 -10.93 -60.15 -16.13
C PHE A 4 -9.88 -60.52 -17.18
N LEU A 5 -10.26 -61.35 -18.15
CA LEU A 5 -9.46 -61.59 -19.34
C LEU A 5 -9.57 -60.37 -20.26
N VAL A 6 -8.47 -59.62 -20.38
CA VAL A 6 -8.37 -58.45 -21.25
C VAL A 6 -7.79 -58.90 -22.60
N ASN A 7 -8.59 -58.83 -23.66
CA ASN A 7 -8.13 -59.08 -25.02
C ASN A 7 -7.40 -57.85 -25.58
N PRO A 8 -6.37 -58.03 -26.43
CA PRO A 8 -5.72 -56.91 -27.10
C PRO A 8 -6.70 -56.22 -28.07
N VAL A 9 -6.83 -54.89 -27.95
CA VAL A 9 -7.63 -54.04 -28.85
C VAL A 9 -6.69 -53.23 -29.72
N GLY A 10 -7.03 -53.07 -31.00
CA GLY A 10 -6.24 -52.27 -31.95
C GLY A 10 -6.16 -50.80 -31.56
N ALA A 11 -5.00 -50.19 -31.80
CA ALA A 11 -4.75 -48.79 -31.50
C ALA A 11 -5.75 -47.86 -32.23
N PRO A 12 -6.31 -46.83 -31.56
CA PRO A 12 -7.08 -45.80 -32.24
C PRO A 12 -6.27 -45.13 -33.37
N PRO A 13 -6.92 -44.65 -34.43
CA PRO A 13 -6.25 -44.07 -35.60
C PRO A 13 -5.43 -42.79 -35.32
N ASN A 14 -5.46 -42.28 -34.09
CA ASN A 14 -4.90 -41.00 -33.69
C ASN A 14 -3.72 -41.15 -32.72
N VAL A 15 -3.28 -42.38 -32.43
CA VAL A 15 -2.22 -42.63 -31.44
C VAL A 15 -0.87 -42.22 -32.01
N ALA A 16 -0.18 -41.31 -31.33
CA ALA A 16 1.15 -40.89 -31.73
C ALA A 16 2.14 -42.06 -31.60
N PRO A 17 3.10 -42.21 -32.53
CA PRO A 17 4.13 -43.26 -32.43
C PRO A 17 4.83 -43.22 -31.05
N GLY A 18 4.77 -44.34 -30.32
CA GLY A 18 5.40 -44.49 -28.99
C GLY A 18 4.47 -44.25 -27.79
N GLN A 19 3.21 -43.86 -28.00
CA GLN A 19 2.26 -43.68 -26.91
C GLN A 19 1.73 -45.04 -26.41
N VAL A 20 1.97 -45.34 -25.12
CA VAL A 20 1.49 -46.57 -24.47
C VAL A 20 -0.04 -46.51 -24.33
N ILE A 21 -0.73 -47.46 -24.96
CA ILE A 21 -2.19 -47.59 -24.86
C ILE A 21 -2.49 -48.56 -23.72
N PRO A 22 -3.15 -48.13 -22.62
CA PRO A 22 -3.45 -49.03 -21.52
C PRO A 22 -4.47 -50.11 -21.97
N PRO A 23 -4.45 -51.30 -21.36
CA PRO A 23 -5.39 -52.36 -21.69
C PRO A 23 -6.81 -51.89 -21.42
N THR A 24 -7.63 -51.81 -22.47
CA THR A 24 -9.04 -51.49 -22.31
C THR A 24 -9.77 -52.78 -21.99
N GLY A 25 -10.48 -52.81 -20.86
CA GLY A 25 -11.52 -53.81 -20.66
C GLY A 25 -12.52 -53.74 -21.83
N THR A 26 -13.43 -54.69 -21.93
CA THR A 26 -14.38 -54.84 -23.06
C THR A 26 -15.22 -53.60 -23.43
N GLY A 27 -15.15 -52.52 -22.65
CA GLY A 27 -15.55 -51.16 -23.07
C GLY A 27 -14.44 -50.46 -23.84
N GLY A 28 -14.36 -50.72 -25.16
CA GLY A 28 -13.42 -50.01 -26.03
C GLY A 28 -13.65 -48.50 -26.00
N TRP A 29 -12.56 -47.72 -26.06
CA TRP A 29 -12.54 -46.25 -26.21
C TRP A 29 -13.28 -45.72 -27.47
N GLY A 30 -13.90 -46.58 -28.26
CA GLY A 30 -14.32 -46.31 -29.63
C GLY A 30 -15.68 -45.65 -29.82
N ARG A 31 -16.45 -45.33 -28.78
CA ARG A 31 -17.73 -44.62 -28.99
C ARG A 31 -18.13 -43.60 -27.94
N ASP A 32 -17.87 -43.89 -26.65
CA ASP A 32 -18.38 -43.04 -25.57
C ASP A 32 -17.29 -42.25 -24.82
N CYS A 33 -16.01 -42.44 -25.18
CA CYS A 33 -14.87 -41.77 -24.54
C CYS A 33 -14.20 -40.73 -25.44
N ALA A 34 -14.79 -40.38 -26.59
CA ALA A 34 -14.23 -39.35 -27.46
C ALA A 34 -14.32 -37.98 -26.76
N PRO A 35 -13.19 -37.24 -26.64
CA PRO A 35 -13.19 -35.94 -25.99
C PRO A 35 -14.00 -34.95 -26.83
N GLY A 36 -15.24 -34.73 -26.41
CA GLY A 36 -16.12 -33.67 -26.89
C GLY A 36 -16.01 -32.44 -26.00
N ILE A 37 -16.00 -31.28 -26.64
CA ILE A 37 -16.01 -29.92 -26.08
C ILE A 37 -17.26 -29.59 -25.21
N ARG A 38 -18.07 -30.60 -24.88
CA ARG A 38 -19.25 -30.50 -24.00
C ARG A 38 -19.23 -31.73 -23.10
N GLY A 39 -19.35 -31.53 -21.79
CA GLY A 39 -19.23 -32.57 -20.76
C GLY A 39 -19.91 -33.89 -21.10
N THR A 40 -19.38 -34.98 -20.54
CA THR A 40 -19.80 -36.37 -20.77
C THR A 40 -21.32 -36.48 -20.76
N GLY A 41 -21.88 -37.14 -21.77
CA GLY A 41 -23.33 -37.36 -21.83
C GLY A 41 -23.80 -38.14 -20.60
N LEU A 42 -25.03 -37.89 -20.15
CA LEU A 42 -25.69 -38.49 -18.97
C LEU A 42 -25.66 -40.04 -18.87
N ASN A 43 -25.15 -40.74 -19.89
CA ASN A 43 -25.10 -42.20 -19.99
C ASN A 43 -23.66 -42.75 -20.04
N ALA A 44 -22.63 -41.91 -19.88
CA ALA A 44 -21.27 -42.41 -19.71
C ALA A 44 -21.21 -43.28 -18.45
N ASP A 45 -20.73 -44.52 -18.58
CA ASP A 45 -20.52 -45.41 -17.46
C ASP A 45 -19.61 -44.71 -16.44
N THR A 46 -20.13 -44.47 -15.24
CA THR A 46 -19.44 -43.89 -14.09
C THR A 46 -18.03 -44.48 -13.88
N GLN A 47 -17.84 -45.76 -14.19
CA GLN A 47 -16.54 -46.42 -14.07
C GLN A 47 -15.53 -45.93 -15.11
N ASN A 48 -15.96 -45.67 -16.35
CA ASN A 48 -15.11 -45.09 -17.40
C ASN A 48 -14.77 -43.62 -17.11
N ASP A 49 -15.71 -42.85 -16.54
CA ASP A 49 -15.46 -41.47 -16.13
C ASP A 49 -14.47 -41.40 -14.96
N ILE A 50 -14.62 -42.30 -13.97
CA ILE A 50 -13.66 -42.43 -12.86
C ILE A 50 -12.29 -42.86 -13.39
N LEU A 51 -12.23 -43.87 -14.26
CA LEU A 51 -10.98 -44.37 -14.84
C LEU A 51 -10.27 -43.29 -15.68
N GLY A 52 -11.02 -42.53 -16.49
CA GLY A 52 -10.49 -41.44 -17.29
C GLY A 52 -9.95 -40.29 -16.45
N ASN A 53 -10.64 -39.94 -15.36
CA ASN A 53 -10.15 -38.94 -14.40
C ASN A 53 -8.91 -39.43 -13.65
N MET A 54 -8.87 -40.70 -13.23
CA MET A 54 -7.70 -41.32 -12.60
C MET A 54 -6.49 -41.36 -13.53
N LEU A 55 -6.67 -41.69 -14.80
CA LEU A 55 -5.59 -41.67 -15.79
C LEU A 55 -5.05 -40.26 -16.04
N ARG A 56 -5.90 -39.22 -16.03
CA ARG A 56 -5.45 -37.82 -16.11
C ARG A 56 -4.61 -37.42 -14.90
N ILE A 57 -5.03 -37.82 -13.70
CA ILE A 57 -4.28 -37.60 -12.45
C ILE A 57 -2.89 -38.25 -12.54
N LEU A 58 -2.81 -39.51 -12.98
CA LEU A 58 -1.55 -40.25 -13.20
C LEU A 58 -0.64 -39.55 -14.23
N GLN A 59 -1.22 -39.06 -15.32
CA GLN A 59 -0.50 -38.35 -16.39
C GLN A 59 0.10 -37.02 -15.91
N VAL A 60 -0.67 -36.22 -15.18
CA VAL A 60 -0.21 -34.95 -14.59
C VAL A 60 0.92 -35.20 -13.57
N ALA A 61 0.85 -36.32 -12.84
CA ALA A 61 1.89 -36.74 -11.90
C ALA A 61 3.12 -37.41 -12.57
N ASN A 62 3.14 -37.57 -13.90
CA ASN A 62 4.16 -38.31 -14.64
C ASN A 62 4.41 -39.75 -14.13
N VAL A 63 3.35 -40.41 -13.66
CA VAL A 63 3.37 -41.82 -13.24
C VAL A 63 2.89 -42.66 -14.41
N GLN A 64 3.73 -43.58 -14.89
CA GLN A 64 3.37 -44.56 -15.91
C GLN A 64 2.49 -45.64 -15.26
N PRO A 65 1.19 -45.76 -15.59
CA PRO A 65 0.34 -46.80 -15.02
C PRO A 65 0.79 -48.19 -15.48
N THR A 66 1.08 -49.05 -14.52
CA THR A 66 1.33 -50.48 -14.71
C THR A 66 0.00 -51.24 -14.60
N PRO A 67 -0.31 -52.19 -15.49
CA PRO A 67 -1.53 -52.97 -15.37
C PRO A 67 -1.66 -53.65 -14.00
N ASN A 68 -2.84 -53.53 -13.37
CA ASN A 68 -3.24 -54.23 -12.13
C ASN A 68 -2.52 -53.86 -10.83
N ARG A 69 -1.98 -52.64 -10.69
CA ARG A 69 -1.46 -52.15 -9.40
C ARG A 69 -2.32 -51.03 -8.82
N PHE A 70 -3.03 -51.32 -7.73
CA PHE A 70 -3.61 -50.29 -6.87
C PHE A 70 -2.57 -49.29 -6.34
N ASP A 71 -1.30 -49.72 -6.29
CA ASP A 71 -0.16 -48.90 -5.84
C ASP A 71 0.10 -47.68 -6.74
N ASP A 72 -0.24 -47.74 -8.04
CA ASP A 72 0.01 -46.62 -8.96
C ASP A 72 -0.87 -45.40 -8.65
N LEU A 73 -2.11 -45.62 -8.20
CA LEU A 73 -2.99 -44.53 -7.72
C LEU A 73 -2.45 -43.92 -6.43
N LEU A 74 -1.97 -44.76 -5.51
CA LEU A 74 -1.35 -44.33 -4.26
C LEU A 74 -0.07 -43.53 -4.53
N ASP A 75 0.72 -43.93 -5.50
CA ASP A 75 1.94 -43.24 -5.90
C ASP A 75 1.64 -41.93 -6.64
N ALA A 76 0.62 -41.86 -7.51
CA ALA A 76 0.18 -40.59 -8.09
C ALA A 76 -0.40 -39.64 -7.06
N LEU A 77 -1.22 -40.13 -6.12
CA LEU A 77 -1.69 -39.33 -5.00
C LEU A 77 -0.51 -38.86 -4.15
N ARG A 78 0.48 -39.70 -3.87
CA ARG A 78 1.71 -39.29 -3.16
C ARG A 78 2.49 -38.24 -3.93
N VAL A 79 2.65 -38.36 -5.25
CA VAL A 79 3.34 -37.36 -6.07
C VAL A 79 2.56 -36.05 -6.10
N ILE A 80 1.23 -36.09 -6.16
CA ILE A 80 0.38 -34.89 -6.08
C ILE A 80 0.45 -34.28 -4.69
N PHE A 81 0.39 -35.08 -3.63
CA PHE A 81 0.57 -34.60 -2.26
C PHE A 81 1.98 -34.05 -2.05
N GLN A 82 3.01 -34.69 -2.58
CA GLN A 82 4.40 -34.25 -2.53
C GLN A 82 4.59 -32.96 -3.31
N ALA A 83 4.03 -32.83 -4.51
CA ALA A 83 4.03 -31.61 -5.30
C ALA A 83 3.25 -30.49 -4.61
N SER A 84 2.10 -30.80 -3.99
CA SER A 84 1.35 -29.85 -3.17
C SER A 84 2.11 -29.45 -1.89
N SER A 85 2.89 -30.36 -1.32
CA SER A 85 3.76 -30.12 -0.16
C SER A 85 5.09 -29.46 -0.54
N ALA A 86 5.52 -29.54 -1.80
CA ALA A 86 6.74 -28.89 -2.27
C ALA A 86 6.58 -27.37 -2.22
N TYR A 87 5.35 -26.88 -2.45
CA TYR A 87 4.92 -25.51 -2.19
C TYR A 87 4.30 -25.35 -0.79
N HIS A 88 4.92 -25.94 0.23
CA HIS A 88 4.63 -25.56 1.61
C HIS A 88 5.23 -24.18 1.87
N ALA A 89 4.37 -23.17 2.02
CA ALA A 89 4.78 -21.88 2.55
C ALA A 89 5.39 -22.08 3.94
N ILE A 90 6.44 -21.32 4.26
CA ILE A 90 7.06 -21.39 5.58
C ILE A 90 6.18 -20.62 6.56
N THR A 91 5.99 -21.15 7.76
CA THR A 91 5.25 -20.48 8.84
C THR A 91 6.13 -20.34 10.08
N PRO A 92 5.88 -19.36 10.97
CA PRO A 92 6.55 -19.33 12.28
C PRO A 92 6.33 -20.61 13.11
N ASN A 93 5.21 -21.31 12.92
CA ASN A 93 4.90 -22.56 13.62
C ASN A 93 5.88 -23.69 13.26
N ASP A 94 6.44 -23.71 12.04
CA ASP A 94 7.50 -24.65 11.63
C ASP A 94 8.78 -24.49 12.46
N PHE A 95 8.93 -23.35 13.14
CA PHE A 95 10.06 -22.99 13.99
C PHE A 95 9.69 -22.90 15.48
N GLY A 96 8.53 -23.46 15.85
CA GLY A 96 8.09 -23.59 17.25
C GLY A 96 7.29 -22.41 17.79
N ALA A 97 6.82 -21.49 16.94
CA ALA A 97 5.89 -20.45 17.38
C ALA A 97 4.56 -21.07 17.84
N ALA A 98 3.98 -20.52 18.91
CA ALA A 98 2.64 -20.87 19.35
C ALA A 98 1.56 -20.10 18.59
N GLY A 99 1.75 -18.78 18.38
CA GLY A 99 0.74 -17.93 17.73
C GLY A 99 -0.49 -17.67 18.61
N ASP A 100 -0.33 -17.66 19.93
CA ASP A 100 -1.41 -17.53 20.91
C ASP A 100 -1.49 -16.14 21.57
N ARG A 101 -0.65 -15.18 21.13
CA ARG A 101 -0.43 -13.85 21.73
C ARG A 101 0.11 -13.85 23.17
N ILE A 102 0.49 -15.00 23.71
CA ILE A 102 0.95 -15.16 25.10
C ILE A 102 2.41 -15.64 25.10
N THR A 103 2.71 -16.69 24.35
CA THR A 103 4.04 -17.26 24.21
C THR A 103 4.94 -16.31 23.42
N ASP A 104 6.20 -16.19 23.84
CA ASP A 104 7.19 -15.41 23.09
C ASP A 104 7.60 -16.16 21.81
N ASP A 105 7.14 -15.64 20.67
CA ASP A 105 7.35 -16.20 19.35
C ASP A 105 8.53 -15.53 18.61
N THR A 106 9.25 -14.59 19.25
CA THR A 106 10.25 -13.75 18.57
C THR A 106 11.29 -14.57 17.79
N SER A 107 11.88 -15.57 18.45
CA SER A 107 12.91 -16.42 17.83
C SER A 107 12.37 -17.22 16.65
N ALA A 108 11.13 -17.73 16.76
CA ALA A 108 10.50 -18.53 15.73
C ALA A 108 10.15 -17.69 14.50
N VAL A 109 9.63 -16.47 14.71
CA VAL A 109 9.37 -15.50 13.63
C VAL A 109 10.65 -15.16 12.86
N ILE A 110 11.74 -14.84 13.56
CA ILE A 110 13.03 -14.50 12.92
C ILE A 110 13.59 -15.68 12.13
N LYS A 111 13.51 -16.91 12.67
CA LYS A 111 13.98 -18.11 11.98
C LYS A 111 13.14 -18.42 10.74
N ALA A 112 11.82 -18.29 10.84
CA ALA A 112 10.91 -18.50 9.72
C ALA A 112 11.16 -17.51 8.58
N TYR A 113 11.35 -16.23 8.91
CA TYR A 113 11.75 -15.21 7.93
C TYR A 113 13.06 -15.58 7.22
N LYS A 114 14.11 -15.94 7.99
CA LYS A 114 15.40 -16.32 7.41
C LYS A 114 15.30 -17.54 6.51
N ALA A 115 14.48 -18.53 6.88
CA ALA A 115 14.25 -19.72 6.07
C ALA A 115 13.47 -19.41 4.78
N ALA A 116 12.46 -18.53 4.85
CA ALA A 116 11.72 -18.04 3.69
C ALA A 116 12.66 -17.33 2.70
N ALA A 117 13.44 -16.35 3.20
CA ALA A 117 14.43 -15.63 2.41
C ALA A 117 15.48 -16.58 1.78
N ALA A 118 16.01 -17.54 2.53
CA ALA A 118 17.03 -18.47 2.03
C ALA A 118 16.50 -19.47 0.99
N SER A 119 15.22 -19.83 1.06
CA SER A 119 14.62 -20.84 0.16
C SER A 119 13.86 -20.23 -1.04
N GLY A 120 13.67 -18.90 -1.05
CA GLY A 120 12.81 -18.23 -2.02
C GLY A 120 11.32 -18.58 -1.87
N LYS A 121 10.93 -19.18 -0.73
CA LYS A 121 9.54 -19.47 -0.41
C LYS A 121 8.90 -18.31 0.34
N GLU A 122 7.59 -18.28 0.32
CA GLU A 122 6.79 -17.28 1.05
C GLU A 122 6.79 -17.58 2.55
N LEU A 123 6.81 -16.52 3.37
CA LEU A 123 6.45 -16.61 4.79
C LEU A 123 4.94 -16.37 4.93
N LEU A 124 4.21 -17.36 5.42
CA LEU A 124 2.79 -17.26 5.72
C LEU A 124 2.57 -17.03 7.22
N LEU A 125 1.94 -15.91 7.57
CA LEU A 125 1.49 -15.62 8.92
C LEU A 125 0.03 -16.10 9.10
N THR A 126 -0.17 -17.06 9.99
CA THR A 126 -1.48 -17.68 10.23
C THR A 126 -2.11 -17.26 11.55
N ASN A 127 -1.33 -16.68 12.46
CA ASN A 127 -1.76 -16.29 13.80
C ASN A 127 -1.19 -14.92 14.20
N TRP A 128 -1.50 -14.48 15.42
CA TRP A 128 -0.83 -13.36 16.05
C TRP A 128 0.31 -13.85 16.93
N TYR A 129 1.54 -13.49 16.54
CA TYR A 129 2.77 -13.91 17.20
C TYR A 129 3.25 -12.81 18.13
N ARG A 130 3.39 -13.11 19.43
CA ARG A 130 3.88 -12.13 20.41
C ARG A 130 5.40 -12.03 20.32
N CYS A 131 5.93 -10.82 20.29
CA CYS A 131 7.35 -10.55 20.23
C CYS A 131 7.81 -9.70 21.44
N THR A 132 8.83 -10.18 22.16
CA THR A 132 9.38 -9.54 23.37
C THR A 132 10.66 -8.75 23.09
N SER A 133 11.13 -8.77 21.84
CA SER A 133 12.25 -7.97 21.35
C SER A 133 12.02 -7.53 19.91
N GLN A 134 12.84 -6.60 19.43
CA GLN A 134 12.77 -6.09 18.05
C GLN A 134 12.92 -7.25 17.05
N VAL A 135 12.10 -7.22 16.00
CA VAL A 135 12.20 -8.13 14.85
C VAL A 135 12.81 -7.36 13.69
N GLN A 136 13.86 -7.92 13.09
CA GLN A 136 14.48 -7.37 11.88
C GLN A 136 14.29 -8.32 10.70
N PHE A 137 13.75 -7.79 9.60
CA PHE A 137 13.66 -8.42 8.30
C PHE A 137 14.73 -7.83 7.38
N GLU A 138 15.84 -8.55 7.27
CA GLU A 138 16.99 -8.18 6.45
C GLU A 138 16.80 -8.61 4.99
N LEU A 139 16.96 -7.69 4.05
CA LEU A 139 16.79 -7.90 2.62
C LEU A 139 18.11 -8.13 1.88
N ALA A 140 19.27 -7.85 2.48
CA ALA A 140 20.57 -7.93 1.82
C ALA A 140 20.86 -9.29 1.15
N SER A 141 20.35 -10.40 1.70
CA SER A 141 20.53 -11.75 1.13
C SER A 141 19.58 -12.07 -0.03
N VAL A 142 18.52 -11.28 -0.19
CA VAL A 142 17.47 -11.42 -1.21
C VAL A 142 17.31 -10.15 -2.03
N ALA A 143 18.36 -9.33 -2.10
CA ALA A 143 18.29 -7.97 -2.64
C ALA A 143 17.74 -7.91 -4.07
N THR A 144 17.96 -8.93 -4.91
CA THR A 144 17.49 -8.95 -6.30
C THR A 144 16.15 -9.65 -6.52
N THR A 145 15.68 -10.44 -5.54
CA THR A 145 14.46 -11.26 -5.67
C THR A 145 13.34 -10.81 -4.74
N GLY A 146 13.69 -10.09 -3.68
CA GLY A 146 12.78 -9.77 -2.59
C GLY A 146 12.43 -11.00 -1.73
N VAL A 147 11.56 -10.75 -0.77
CA VAL A 147 10.92 -11.77 0.06
C VAL A 147 9.43 -11.46 0.10
N ARG A 148 8.61 -12.50 0.07
CA ARG A 148 7.16 -12.39 0.13
C ARG A 148 6.63 -12.89 1.46
N ILE A 149 5.90 -12.03 2.17
CA ILE A 149 5.23 -12.32 3.43
C ILE A 149 3.74 -12.07 3.27
N ILE A 150 2.95 -13.12 3.49
CA ILE A 150 1.49 -13.08 3.30
C ILE A 150 0.81 -13.41 4.63
N GLY A 151 -0.29 -12.73 4.92
CA GLY A 151 -1.17 -13.08 6.02
C GLY A 151 -2.53 -13.58 5.57
N ILE A 152 -3.20 -14.31 6.46
CA ILE A 152 -4.59 -14.75 6.28
C ILE A 152 -5.63 -13.64 6.53
N GLY A 153 -5.20 -12.39 6.78
CA GLY A 153 -6.05 -11.22 6.96
C GLY A 153 -5.44 -10.17 7.88
N ARG A 154 -5.54 -8.88 7.51
CA ARG A 154 -4.83 -7.76 8.17
C ARG A 154 -5.11 -7.60 9.67
N GLN A 155 -6.27 -8.08 10.15
CA GLN A 155 -6.61 -8.09 11.57
C GLN A 155 -6.65 -9.50 12.19
N ASN A 156 -6.44 -10.54 11.38
CA ASN A 156 -6.55 -11.94 11.80
C ASN A 156 -5.20 -12.53 12.20
N CYS A 157 -4.10 -12.02 11.62
CA CYS A 157 -2.74 -12.47 11.89
C CYS A 157 -1.74 -11.31 11.88
N GLY A 158 -0.57 -11.54 12.45
CA GLY A 158 0.49 -10.54 12.47
C GLY A 158 1.45 -10.65 13.63
N LEU A 159 2.16 -9.56 13.89
CA LEU A 159 3.10 -9.44 15.01
C LEU A 159 2.54 -8.47 16.06
N VAL A 160 2.60 -8.87 17.32
CA VAL A 160 2.26 -8.00 18.46
C VAL A 160 3.45 -7.88 19.39
N PHE A 161 3.90 -6.66 19.64
CA PHE A 161 5.07 -6.37 20.44
C PHE A 161 4.68 -5.95 21.86
N ASP A 162 5.46 -6.37 22.84
CA ASP A 162 5.32 -5.89 24.22
C ASP A 162 5.67 -4.40 24.34
N ASN A 163 5.11 -3.73 25.35
CA ASN A 163 5.32 -2.29 25.60
C ASN A 163 6.79 -1.89 25.84
N ASN A 164 7.66 -2.82 26.25
CA ASN A 164 9.07 -2.57 26.54
C ASN A 164 10.01 -2.90 25.37
N VAL A 165 9.48 -3.31 24.22
CA VAL A 165 10.30 -3.51 23.02
C VAL A 165 10.73 -2.14 22.49
N ALA A 166 12.04 -2.00 22.25
CA ALA A 166 12.61 -0.77 21.70
C ALA A 166 12.03 -0.44 20.31
N ALA A 167 12.00 0.85 19.97
CA ALA A 167 11.70 1.31 18.62
C ALA A 167 12.93 1.19 17.70
N PRO A 168 12.78 0.87 16.40
CA PRO A 168 11.54 0.36 15.81
C PRO A 168 11.17 -1.02 16.35
N ASN A 169 9.89 -1.36 16.48
CA ASN A 169 9.52 -2.72 16.90
C ASN A 169 9.79 -3.75 15.78
N LEU A 170 9.40 -3.41 14.56
CA LEU A 170 9.72 -4.14 13.34
C LEU A 170 10.56 -3.25 12.42
N LEU A 171 11.76 -3.72 12.08
CA LEU A 171 12.66 -3.09 11.13
C LEU A 171 12.76 -3.92 9.86
N ILE A 172 12.46 -3.34 8.71
CA ILE A 172 12.79 -3.88 7.39
C ILE A 172 13.98 -3.08 6.87
N THR A 173 15.10 -3.70 6.54
CA THR A 173 16.34 -3.01 6.11
C THR A 173 17.09 -3.85 5.08
N SER A 174 18.10 -3.24 4.43
CA SER A 174 18.89 -3.85 3.37
C SER A 174 20.40 -3.72 3.57
N GLU A 175 20.86 -3.36 4.77
CA GLU A 175 22.29 -3.09 5.08
C GLU A 175 22.96 -2.13 4.07
N SER A 176 22.25 -1.07 3.64
CA SER A 176 22.72 -0.12 2.63
C SER A 176 22.97 -0.73 1.23
N LYS A 177 22.34 -1.86 0.90
CA LYS A 177 22.30 -2.40 -0.47
C LYS A 177 20.96 -2.08 -1.11
N ALA A 178 20.95 -1.80 -2.40
CA ALA A 178 19.71 -1.72 -3.14
C ALA A 178 18.98 -3.07 -3.12
N ALA A 179 17.78 -3.09 -2.53
CA ALA A 179 16.89 -4.24 -2.49
C ALA A 179 15.66 -3.99 -3.37
N PHE A 180 15.13 -5.04 -3.99
CA PHE A 180 14.06 -4.96 -4.98
C PHE A 180 12.98 -6.01 -4.68
N TYR A 181 11.74 -5.65 -5.00
CA TYR A 181 10.56 -6.53 -5.01
C TYR A 181 10.15 -7.19 -3.68
N PRO A 182 10.39 -6.61 -2.48
CA PRO A 182 9.80 -7.19 -1.27
C PRO A 182 8.28 -6.95 -1.24
N GLU A 183 7.53 -7.94 -0.79
CA GLU A 183 6.06 -7.91 -0.75
C GLU A 183 5.57 -8.34 0.65
N TYR A 184 4.81 -7.48 1.33
CA TYR A 184 4.23 -7.75 2.65
C TYR A 184 2.73 -7.44 2.63
N VAL A 185 1.90 -8.48 2.59
CA VAL A 185 0.47 -8.33 2.25
C VAL A 185 -0.43 -9.10 3.20
N GLY A 186 -1.49 -8.45 3.68
CA GLY A 186 -2.61 -9.14 4.33
C GLY A 186 -2.41 -9.50 5.80
N TRP A 187 -1.55 -8.79 6.54
CA TRP A 187 -1.33 -9.00 7.97
C TRP A 187 -1.17 -7.67 8.72
N GLY A 188 -1.02 -7.72 10.05
CA GLY A 188 -0.89 -6.51 10.88
C GLY A 188 0.33 -6.49 11.80
N VAL A 189 0.68 -5.28 12.26
CA VAL A 189 1.77 -5.03 13.21
C VAL A 189 1.22 -4.17 14.34
N LYS A 190 1.38 -4.61 15.59
CA LYS A 190 0.88 -3.89 16.77
C LYS A 190 2.01 -3.66 17.75
N GLY A 191 2.19 -2.42 18.17
CA GLY A 191 3.13 -2.04 19.22
C GLY A 191 2.57 -0.91 20.07
N ASN A 192 3.32 -0.51 21.08
CA ASN A 192 3.00 0.60 21.97
C ASN A 192 4.30 1.23 22.47
N VAL A 193 4.90 2.05 21.61
CA VAL A 193 6.26 2.56 21.81
C VAL A 193 6.34 4.05 21.50
N ALA A 194 7.12 4.79 22.29
CA ALA A 194 7.50 6.19 22.03
C ALA A 194 8.57 6.26 20.92
N GLY A 195 8.16 5.86 19.72
CA GLY A 195 8.99 5.76 18.53
C GLY A 195 8.23 5.02 17.42
N VAL A 196 8.96 4.47 16.46
CA VAL A 196 8.36 3.78 15.30
C VAL A 196 7.91 2.35 15.65
N VAL A 197 6.75 1.90 15.16
CA VAL A 197 6.35 0.48 15.21
C VAL A 197 6.92 -0.28 14.01
N LEU A 198 6.58 0.15 12.79
CA LEU A 198 7.15 -0.42 11.56
C LEU A 198 8.06 0.61 10.89
N GLN A 199 9.34 0.30 10.78
CA GLN A 199 10.29 1.09 10.02
C GLN A 199 10.75 0.32 8.78
N VAL A 200 10.72 0.99 7.64
CA VAL A 200 11.26 0.49 6.38
C VAL A 200 12.45 1.35 5.98
N GLY A 201 13.63 0.75 6.01
CA GLY A 201 14.92 1.36 5.73
C GLY A 201 15.61 1.96 6.97
N ASP A 202 16.93 2.07 6.89
CA ASP A 202 17.80 2.62 7.93
C ASP A 202 17.55 4.11 8.23
N GLU A 203 17.69 4.49 9.49
CA GLU A 203 17.54 5.87 10.00
C GLU A 203 18.48 6.88 9.32
N GLY A 204 19.62 6.41 8.84
CA GLY A 204 20.60 7.19 8.09
C GLY A 204 20.26 7.39 6.62
N LEU A 205 19.09 6.91 6.15
CA LEU A 205 18.60 7.02 4.77
C LEU A 205 19.52 6.35 3.72
N LYS A 206 20.25 5.32 4.14
CA LYS A 206 21.23 4.60 3.32
C LYS A 206 20.66 3.41 2.57
N ASP A 207 19.51 2.91 3.00
CA ASP A 207 18.82 1.83 2.32
C ASP A 207 18.17 2.33 1.04
N GLU A 208 18.11 1.45 0.03
CA GLU A 208 17.43 1.72 -1.23
C GLU A 208 16.47 0.56 -1.50
N ILE A 209 15.27 0.65 -0.95
CA ILE A 209 14.24 -0.40 -1.05
C ILE A 209 13.29 -0.03 -2.20
N ASN A 210 13.43 -0.74 -3.31
CA ASN A 210 12.75 -0.47 -4.57
C ASN A 210 11.57 -1.42 -4.78
N GLU A 211 10.50 -0.90 -5.37
CA GLU A 211 9.31 -1.67 -5.77
C GLU A 211 8.67 -2.47 -4.62
N LEU A 212 8.73 -1.92 -3.41
CA LEU A 212 8.10 -2.47 -2.23
C LEU A 212 6.58 -2.50 -2.40
N THR A 213 5.95 -3.65 -2.14
CA THR A 213 4.50 -3.75 -1.98
C THR A 213 4.14 -3.95 -0.51
N LEU A 214 3.30 -3.06 0.04
CA LEU A 214 2.75 -3.16 1.40
C LEU A 214 1.22 -3.14 1.37
N ASP A 215 0.57 -4.09 2.04
CA ASP A 215 -0.85 -4.05 2.36
C ASP A 215 -1.09 -4.49 3.82
N LEU A 216 -0.97 -3.55 4.77
CA LEU A 216 -0.89 -3.86 6.21
C LEU A 216 -1.83 -3.01 7.07
N VAL A 217 -2.11 -3.49 8.29
CA VAL A 217 -2.63 -2.66 9.39
C VAL A 217 -1.52 -2.48 10.41
N VAL A 218 -1.17 -1.24 10.76
CA VAL A 218 -0.13 -0.93 11.74
C VAL A 218 -0.68 -0.04 12.83
N ASN A 219 -0.56 -0.47 14.09
CA ASN A 219 -1.05 0.29 15.23
C ASN A 219 0.07 0.53 16.23
N ASN A 220 0.29 1.80 16.56
CA ASN A 220 1.12 2.21 17.68
C ASN A 220 0.22 2.76 18.78
N GLY A 221 -0.02 1.99 19.85
CA GLY A 221 -0.89 2.42 20.96
C GLY A 221 -0.34 3.54 21.84
N SER A 222 0.83 4.09 21.51
CA SER A 222 1.53 5.09 22.32
C SER A 222 0.90 6.47 22.20
N ASN A 223 0.74 7.14 23.35
CA ASN A 223 0.34 8.55 23.45
C ASN A 223 1.56 9.48 23.54
N SER A 224 2.72 9.06 23.03
CA SER A 224 3.91 9.91 22.94
C SER A 224 3.83 10.80 21.70
N PRO A 225 4.24 12.08 21.76
CA PRO A 225 4.44 12.89 20.57
C PRO A 225 5.48 12.28 19.60
N ASP A 226 6.40 11.45 20.10
CA ASP A 226 7.43 10.78 19.28
C ASP A 226 6.93 9.46 18.65
N SER A 227 5.70 9.05 18.94
CA SER A 227 5.14 7.83 18.36
C SER A 227 5.05 7.91 16.83
N CYS A 228 5.29 6.79 16.16
CA CYS A 228 5.10 6.68 14.73
C CYS A 228 4.58 5.27 14.42
N ALA A 229 3.52 5.12 13.65
CA ALA A 229 3.04 3.80 13.27
C ALA A 229 3.92 3.23 12.15
N VAL A 230 4.12 3.98 11.07
CA VAL A 230 4.95 3.57 9.94
C VAL A 230 5.94 4.68 9.55
N GLU A 231 7.22 4.36 9.49
CA GLU A 231 8.26 5.24 8.95
C GLU A 231 8.93 4.62 7.72
N MET A 232 9.16 5.43 6.66
CA MET A 232 9.82 5.01 5.42
C MET A 232 11.04 5.87 5.10
N ASN A 233 12.19 5.21 5.03
CA ASN A 233 13.54 5.75 4.97
C ASN A 233 14.32 5.15 3.79
N GLY A 234 14.12 5.70 2.59
CA GLY A 234 14.79 5.22 1.37
C GLY A 234 13.96 4.19 0.61
N VAL A 235 12.67 4.50 0.41
CA VAL A 235 11.72 3.60 -0.27
C VAL A 235 11.28 4.19 -1.61
N PHE A 236 11.51 3.47 -2.70
CA PHE A 236 11.38 3.99 -4.05
C PHE A 236 10.45 3.14 -4.91
N ASN A 237 9.60 3.82 -5.69
CA ASN A 237 8.53 3.21 -6.47
C ASN A 237 7.62 2.23 -5.66
N PRO A 238 7.24 2.52 -4.39
CA PRO A 238 6.44 1.57 -3.63
C PRO A 238 4.96 1.60 -4.03
N LYS A 239 4.27 0.49 -3.80
CA LYS A 239 2.81 0.40 -3.79
C LYS A 239 2.34 0.07 -2.37
N VAL A 240 1.68 1.02 -1.74
CA VAL A 240 1.38 0.98 -0.31
C VAL A 240 -0.11 1.13 -0.08
N ARG A 241 -0.72 0.18 0.60
CA ARG A 241 -2.05 0.28 1.20
C ARG A 241 -1.91 0.07 2.71
N LEU A 242 -2.27 1.06 3.50
CA LEU A 242 -2.09 0.97 4.97
C LEU A 242 -3.36 1.35 5.72
N VAL A 243 -3.54 0.73 6.87
CA VAL A 243 -4.32 1.32 7.96
C VAL A 243 -3.36 1.60 9.09
N ALA A 244 -2.97 2.86 9.27
CA ALA A 244 -1.95 3.24 10.25
C ALA A 244 -2.52 4.21 11.29
N ASN A 245 -2.31 3.90 12.57
CA ASN A 245 -2.83 4.69 13.69
C ASN A 245 -1.83 4.81 14.85
N CYS A 246 -1.87 5.94 15.56
CA CYS A 246 -1.20 6.13 16.84
C CYS A 246 -2.20 6.01 18.02
N GLY A 247 -1.77 6.36 19.25
CA GLY A 247 -2.57 6.21 20.47
C GLY A 247 -3.73 7.22 20.62
N GLY A 248 -3.83 8.20 19.73
CA GLY A 248 -4.92 9.18 19.72
C GLY A 248 -4.58 10.47 18.98
N SER A 249 -5.60 11.29 18.75
CA SER A 249 -5.45 12.61 18.11
C SER A 249 -4.45 13.47 18.89
N GLY A 250 -3.43 13.99 18.20
CA GLY A 250 -2.38 14.83 18.77
C GLY A 250 -1.07 14.12 19.12
N TYR A 251 -0.98 12.80 18.94
CA TYR A 251 0.23 12.02 19.23
C TYR A 251 0.86 11.43 17.97
N GLY A 252 2.11 11.81 17.70
CA GLY A 252 2.92 11.12 16.70
C GLY A 252 2.46 11.23 15.24
N ASP A 253 2.99 10.34 14.40
CA ASP A 253 2.69 10.26 12.97
C ASP A 253 2.13 8.88 12.60
N ALA A 254 0.98 8.83 11.93
CA ALA A 254 0.47 7.56 11.40
C ALA A 254 1.38 7.06 10.25
N LEU A 255 1.76 7.95 9.33
CA LEU A 255 2.76 7.67 8.30
C LEU A 255 3.78 8.81 8.24
N ARG A 256 5.06 8.48 8.46
CA ARG A 256 6.19 9.40 8.28
C ARG A 256 7.03 8.97 7.08
N LEU A 257 7.15 9.85 6.09
CA LEU A 257 8.00 9.65 4.93
C LEU A 257 9.22 10.55 5.04
N ARG A 258 10.40 9.96 5.26
CA ARG A 258 11.66 10.71 5.36
C ARG A 258 12.48 10.67 4.09
N GLN A 259 12.42 9.57 3.35
CA GLN A 259 12.97 9.51 2.01
C GLN A 259 12.15 8.57 1.13
N THR A 260 11.33 9.12 0.24
CA THR A 260 10.48 8.33 -0.67
C THR A 260 10.39 8.96 -2.06
N GLN A 261 10.18 8.14 -3.09
CA GLN A 261 9.89 8.68 -4.41
C GLN A 261 9.02 7.76 -5.25
N PHE A 262 8.23 8.36 -6.13
CA PHE A 262 7.45 7.68 -7.17
C PHE A 262 6.46 6.63 -6.62
N GLY A 263 6.06 6.77 -5.36
CA GLY A 263 5.17 5.81 -4.70
C GLY A 263 3.70 6.08 -4.95
N VAL A 264 2.89 5.03 -4.79
CA VAL A 264 1.42 5.10 -4.70
C VAL A 264 0.98 4.67 -3.31
N PHE A 265 0.21 5.52 -2.64
CA PHE A 265 -0.26 5.32 -1.28
C PHE A 265 -1.79 5.35 -1.22
N GLU A 266 -2.38 4.35 -0.58
CA GLU A 266 -3.81 4.17 -0.35
C GLU A 266 -4.08 3.83 1.12
N GLY A 267 -5.32 4.00 1.57
CA GLY A 267 -5.80 3.44 2.84
C GLY A 267 -6.27 4.49 3.85
N SER A 268 -6.11 4.20 5.14
CA SER A 268 -6.63 5.02 6.24
C SER A 268 -5.52 5.37 7.23
N PHE A 269 -5.43 6.65 7.59
CA PHE A 269 -4.38 7.21 8.44
C PHE A 269 -5.04 8.09 9.49
N GLY A 270 -4.90 7.78 10.77
CA GLY A 270 -5.63 8.53 11.78
C GLY A 270 -5.20 8.29 13.22
N ASN A 271 -5.98 8.83 14.15
CA ASN A 271 -5.72 8.75 15.59
C ASN A 271 -4.26 9.13 15.93
N ALA A 272 -3.78 10.22 15.33
CA ALA A 272 -2.38 10.64 15.39
C ALA A 272 -2.23 12.16 15.52
N GLY A 273 -1.01 12.64 15.71
CA GLY A 273 -0.66 14.05 15.54
C GLY A 273 -0.81 14.43 14.07
N ASN A 274 -0.12 13.70 13.18
CA ASN A 274 -0.26 13.85 11.74
C ASN A 274 -0.70 12.53 11.09
N CYS A 275 -1.65 12.57 10.15
CA CYS A 275 -1.99 11.38 9.34
C CYS A 275 -0.80 11.03 8.43
N ILE A 276 -0.30 12.02 7.69
CA ILE A 276 0.87 11.89 6.82
C ILE A 276 1.85 13.03 7.10
N HIS A 277 3.11 12.70 7.31
CA HIS A 277 4.18 13.65 7.57
C HIS A 277 5.35 13.47 6.59
N LEU A 278 5.58 14.47 5.74
CA LEU A 278 6.72 14.53 4.82
C LEU A 278 7.85 15.36 5.45
N THR A 279 8.89 14.68 5.91
CA THR A 279 9.99 15.29 6.69
C THR A 279 11.35 14.76 6.26
N GLY A 280 12.43 15.18 6.92
CA GLY A 280 13.77 14.63 6.73
C GLY A 280 14.38 14.90 5.33
N GLY A 281 14.74 13.83 4.63
CA GLY A 281 15.35 13.86 3.30
C GLY A 281 14.38 14.32 2.21
N TYR A 282 14.21 13.57 1.13
CA TYR A 282 13.34 13.96 0.02
C TYR A 282 12.09 13.08 -0.09
N SER A 283 10.95 13.69 -0.41
CA SER A 283 9.72 12.95 -0.74
C SER A 283 9.20 13.50 -2.07
N VAL A 284 9.41 12.76 -3.17
CA VAL A 284 9.27 13.31 -4.52
C VAL A 284 8.34 12.50 -5.40
N GLY A 285 7.36 13.18 -6.01
CA GLY A 285 6.53 12.57 -7.06
C GLY A 285 5.65 11.43 -6.56
N ASN A 286 5.25 11.44 -5.29
CA ASN A 286 4.35 10.43 -4.75
C ASN A 286 2.88 10.77 -5.05
N LYS A 287 2.06 9.74 -5.25
CA LYS A 287 0.61 9.82 -5.40
C LYS A 287 -0.07 9.21 -4.18
N PHE A 288 -1.00 9.93 -3.59
CA PHE A 288 -1.87 9.49 -2.51
C PHE A 288 -3.30 9.44 -3.05
N ASP A 289 -3.94 8.27 -3.05
CA ASP A 289 -5.19 8.02 -3.77
C ASP A 289 -6.28 7.50 -2.83
N GLY A 290 -7.42 8.20 -2.78
CA GLY A 290 -8.60 7.74 -2.05
C GLY A 290 -8.38 7.54 -0.55
N LEU A 291 -7.57 8.41 0.07
CA LEU A 291 -7.20 8.27 1.48
C LEU A 291 -8.34 8.60 2.43
N ASP A 292 -8.40 7.90 3.55
CA ASP A 292 -9.23 8.26 4.70
C ASP A 292 -8.32 8.83 5.80
N MET A 293 -8.34 10.15 5.99
CA MET A 293 -7.50 10.86 6.94
C MET A 293 -8.36 11.47 8.04
N GLU A 294 -8.37 10.85 9.22
CA GLU A 294 -9.28 11.26 10.29
C GLU A 294 -8.73 11.21 11.71
N MET A 295 -9.38 11.96 12.61
CA MET A 295 -9.09 11.93 14.06
C MET A 295 -7.63 12.28 14.38
N ALA A 296 -7.13 13.36 13.77
CA ALA A 296 -5.74 13.80 13.92
C ALA A 296 -5.62 15.31 14.14
N ALA A 297 -4.48 15.77 14.64
CA ALA A 297 -4.23 17.22 14.71
C ALA A 297 -3.98 17.82 13.31
N CYS A 298 -3.35 17.08 12.41
CA CYS A 298 -3.14 17.47 11.02
C CYS A 298 -3.36 16.28 10.09
N ALA A 299 -4.02 16.47 8.94
CA ALA A 299 -4.05 15.41 7.93
C ALA A 299 -2.72 15.32 7.19
N ILE A 300 -2.23 16.44 6.65
CA ILE A 300 -0.99 16.48 5.86
C ILE A 300 -0.03 17.50 6.45
N ALA A 301 1.09 17.03 6.99
CA ALA A 301 2.19 17.86 7.47
C ALA A 301 3.39 17.80 6.50
N ILE A 302 3.95 18.97 6.16
CA ILE A 302 5.15 19.08 5.33
C ILE A 302 6.10 20.10 5.94
N ASP A 303 7.26 19.64 6.37
CA ASP A 303 8.35 20.48 6.86
C ASP A 303 9.69 20.26 6.12
N SER A 304 9.75 19.23 5.25
CA SER A 304 10.89 19.04 4.35
C SER A 304 10.84 20.00 3.16
N ARG A 305 11.94 20.72 2.93
CA ARG A 305 12.12 21.58 1.75
C ARG A 305 12.18 20.80 0.44
N THR A 306 12.53 19.52 0.52
CA THR A 306 12.68 18.58 -0.61
C THR A 306 11.48 17.66 -0.77
N ALA A 307 10.38 17.91 -0.04
CA ALA A 307 9.08 17.33 -0.34
C ALA A 307 8.44 18.07 -1.52
N VAL A 308 8.54 17.50 -2.73
CA VAL A 308 8.08 18.17 -3.96
C VAL A 308 7.28 17.26 -4.88
N HIS A 309 6.35 17.85 -5.64
CA HIS A 309 5.55 17.14 -6.65
C HIS A 309 4.69 15.99 -6.09
N ASN A 310 4.33 16.03 -4.81
CA ASN A 310 3.42 15.05 -4.24
C ASN A 310 1.97 15.45 -4.50
N THR A 311 1.13 14.48 -4.84
CA THR A 311 -0.28 14.72 -5.17
C THR A 311 -1.20 13.83 -4.34
N TRP A 312 -2.19 14.43 -3.70
CA TRP A 312 -3.29 13.76 -3.01
C TRP A 312 -4.55 13.89 -3.85
N ILE A 313 -5.23 12.78 -4.15
CA ILE A 313 -6.40 12.75 -5.04
C ILE A 313 -7.56 12.05 -4.33
N GLY A 314 -8.70 12.73 -4.26
CA GLY A 314 -9.90 12.20 -3.64
C GLY A 314 -9.73 11.97 -2.14
N GLY A 315 -10.47 10.97 -1.63
CA GLY A 315 -10.43 10.61 -0.22
C GLY A 315 -11.27 11.51 0.68
N THR A 316 -11.18 11.28 1.99
CA THR A 316 -11.84 12.06 3.03
C THR A 316 -10.80 12.64 3.99
N ILE A 317 -10.97 13.91 4.34
CA ILE A 317 -10.28 14.56 5.46
C ILE A 317 -11.38 14.96 6.45
N ALA A 318 -11.41 14.33 7.63
CA ALA A 318 -12.48 14.54 8.60
C ALA A 318 -11.98 14.56 10.04
N ASN A 319 -12.63 15.31 10.94
CA ASN A 319 -12.26 15.36 12.36
C ASN A 319 -10.78 15.70 12.59
N VAL A 320 -10.25 16.66 11.82
CA VAL A 320 -8.89 17.15 11.96
C VAL A 320 -8.87 18.63 12.35
N LEU A 321 -7.88 19.04 13.15
CA LEU A 321 -7.71 20.47 13.45
C LEU A 321 -7.24 21.23 12.20
N ASN A 322 -6.23 20.70 11.51
CA ASN A 322 -5.72 21.25 10.26
C ASN A 322 -5.80 20.20 9.14
N GLY A 323 -6.32 20.56 7.97
CA GLY A 323 -6.22 19.70 6.79
C GLY A 323 -4.78 19.61 6.29
N VAL A 324 -4.18 20.77 5.99
CA VAL A 324 -2.80 20.87 5.51
C VAL A 324 -2.02 21.86 6.36
N ASN A 325 -0.82 21.46 6.78
CA ASN A 325 0.19 22.33 7.35
C ASN A 325 1.52 22.15 6.61
N ALA A 326 1.72 22.93 5.54
CA ALA A 326 2.94 22.93 4.75
C ALA A 326 3.80 24.16 5.06
N THR A 327 4.84 23.97 5.86
CA THR A 327 5.82 25.01 6.22
C THR A 327 7.02 25.07 5.27
N ALA A 328 7.18 24.04 4.44
CA ALA A 328 8.22 23.91 3.43
C ALA A 328 7.72 23.07 2.23
N GLY A 329 8.62 22.82 1.28
CA GLY A 329 8.33 22.06 0.06
C GLY A 329 7.88 22.94 -1.09
N SER A 330 7.58 22.31 -2.23
CA SER A 330 7.08 23.01 -3.42
C SER A 330 6.30 22.10 -4.35
N SER A 331 5.37 22.67 -5.12
CA SER A 331 4.59 21.95 -6.13
C SER A 331 3.82 20.73 -5.59
N ASN A 332 3.38 20.78 -4.33
CA ASN A 332 2.51 19.77 -3.74
C ASN A 332 1.04 20.13 -4.01
N MET A 333 0.18 19.12 -4.20
CA MET A 333 -1.20 19.36 -4.64
C MET A 333 -2.23 18.43 -3.99
N LEU A 334 -3.31 18.98 -3.45
CA LEU A 334 -4.49 18.24 -2.98
C LEU A 334 -5.66 18.46 -3.95
N VAL A 335 -6.20 17.40 -4.52
CA VAL A 335 -7.22 17.42 -5.58
C VAL A 335 -8.49 16.73 -5.10
N ASN A 336 -9.61 17.45 -5.13
CA ASN A 336 -10.95 16.96 -4.89
C ASN A 336 -11.14 16.08 -3.61
N PRO A 337 -10.60 16.47 -2.43
CA PRO A 337 -10.89 15.77 -1.20
C PRO A 337 -12.35 16.00 -0.77
N ASN A 338 -12.97 14.98 -0.19
CA ASN A 338 -14.17 15.16 0.62
C ASN A 338 -13.76 15.74 1.98
N ILE A 339 -14.25 16.94 2.31
CA ILE A 339 -13.92 17.60 3.58
C ILE A 339 -15.06 17.39 4.58
N GLY A 340 -14.83 16.50 5.55
CA GLY A 340 -15.76 16.20 6.64
C GLY A 340 -15.65 17.21 7.79
N ILE A 341 -16.79 17.75 8.21
CA ILE A 341 -16.92 18.63 9.39
C ILE A 341 -16.80 17.85 10.71
N PRO A 342 -16.28 18.45 11.79
CA PRO A 342 -15.73 19.81 11.89
C PRO A 342 -14.22 19.86 11.60
N PHE A 343 -13.79 20.87 10.85
CA PHE A 343 -12.38 21.24 10.65
C PHE A 343 -12.18 22.69 11.09
N ALA A 344 -11.06 23.00 11.77
CA ALA A 344 -10.77 24.38 12.17
C ALA A 344 -10.14 25.17 11.01
N ASN A 345 -9.21 24.57 10.28
CA ASN A 345 -8.59 25.16 9.09
C ASN A 345 -8.33 24.09 8.03
N LEU A 346 -8.78 24.28 6.79
CA LEU A 346 -8.38 23.36 5.71
C LEU A 346 -6.89 23.53 5.37
N VAL A 347 -6.38 24.75 5.42
CA VAL A 347 -4.95 25.06 5.18
C VAL A 347 -4.47 26.05 6.24
N ALA A 348 -3.57 25.60 7.13
CA ALA A 348 -2.98 26.44 8.17
C ALA A 348 -1.68 27.14 7.73
N SER A 349 -0.91 26.48 6.84
CA SER A 349 0.27 27.00 6.14
C SER A 349 0.29 26.43 4.72
N ALA A 350 0.58 27.26 3.71
CA ALA A 350 0.44 26.91 2.30
C ALA A 350 1.75 27.04 1.48
N VAL A 351 2.92 26.88 2.12
CA VAL A 351 4.20 27.04 1.40
C VAL A 351 4.32 25.94 0.34
N GLY A 352 4.25 26.33 -0.93
CA GLY A 352 4.43 25.41 -2.04
C GLY A 352 3.33 24.34 -2.16
N PHE A 353 2.15 24.59 -1.59
CA PHE A 353 1.03 23.66 -1.58
C PHE A 353 -0.19 24.28 -2.27
N THR A 354 -0.78 23.55 -3.21
CA THR A 354 -2.02 23.94 -3.90
C THR A 354 -3.15 23.00 -3.51
N VAL A 355 -4.31 23.58 -3.24
CA VAL A 355 -5.56 22.87 -3.02
C VAL A 355 -6.44 23.15 -4.23
N ASP A 356 -6.92 22.10 -4.89
CA ASP A 356 -7.80 22.15 -6.06
C ASP A 356 -9.11 21.44 -5.72
N ILE A 357 -10.15 22.24 -5.46
CA ILE A 357 -11.48 21.76 -5.11
C ILE A 357 -12.46 22.53 -6.01
N PRO A 358 -13.02 21.91 -7.06
CA PRO A 358 -13.81 22.62 -8.06
C PRO A 358 -15.03 23.34 -7.48
N ASP A 359 -15.61 22.79 -6.42
CA ASP A 359 -16.94 23.18 -5.93
C ASP A 359 -16.93 23.90 -4.57
N VAL A 360 -15.75 24.20 -4.00
CA VAL A 360 -15.65 24.83 -2.68
C VAL A 360 -14.73 26.06 -2.73
N SER A 361 -15.32 27.24 -2.55
CA SER A 361 -14.57 28.47 -2.25
C SER A 361 -14.09 28.43 -0.80
N LEU A 362 -12.80 28.18 -0.58
CA LEU A 362 -12.21 28.15 0.77
C LEU A 362 -12.01 29.54 1.38
N LEU A 363 -12.14 30.58 0.55
CA LEU A 363 -12.20 31.96 1.01
C LEU A 363 -13.56 32.56 0.66
N GLY A 364 -14.16 33.22 1.64
CA GLY A 364 -15.03 34.35 1.31
C GLY A 364 -14.17 35.47 0.70
N THR A 365 -14.76 36.30 -0.16
CA THR A 365 -14.04 37.46 -0.69
C THR A 365 -13.58 38.36 0.48
N PRO A 366 -12.27 38.57 0.68
CA PRO A 366 -11.76 39.38 1.77
C PRO A 366 -12.12 40.85 1.56
N ALA A 367 -12.04 41.66 2.63
CA ALA A 367 -12.08 43.11 2.47
C ALA A 367 -10.88 43.59 1.64
N VAL A 368 -11.10 44.62 0.83
CA VAL A 368 -10.04 45.24 0.04
C VAL A 368 -9.02 45.87 1.00
N PRO A 369 -7.71 45.59 0.86
CA PRO A 369 -6.69 46.17 1.74
C PRO A 369 -6.63 47.68 1.56
N LEU A 370 -6.16 48.40 2.58
CA LEU A 370 -5.85 49.82 2.47
C LEU A 370 -4.85 50.06 1.32
N SER A 371 -4.92 51.22 0.67
CA SER A 371 -3.98 51.57 -0.40
C SER A 371 -2.54 51.49 0.10
N GLY A 372 -1.69 50.76 -0.64
CA GLY A 372 -0.29 50.48 -0.30
C GLY A 372 -0.10 49.31 0.67
N ALA A 373 -1.15 48.78 1.30
CA ALA A 373 -1.06 47.60 2.14
C ALA A 373 -1.04 46.32 1.30
N GLN A 374 -0.32 45.31 1.80
CA GLN A 374 -0.16 44.02 1.15
C GLN A 374 -1.25 43.05 1.64
N TYR A 375 -1.85 42.30 0.71
CA TYR A 375 -2.66 41.12 0.98
C TYR A 375 -1.95 39.88 0.44
N THR A 376 -1.91 38.80 1.23
CA THR A 376 -1.31 37.51 0.82
C THR A 376 -2.41 36.47 0.70
N ASN A 377 -2.47 35.76 -0.44
CA ASN A 377 -3.37 34.63 -0.58
C ASN A 377 -2.89 33.44 0.28
N SER A 378 -3.46 33.30 1.46
CA SER A 378 -3.14 32.23 2.42
C SER A 378 -4.00 30.98 2.25
N SER A 379 -4.93 30.94 1.28
CA SER A 379 -5.95 29.88 1.21
C SER A 379 -5.47 28.51 0.74
N GLY A 380 -4.28 28.44 0.15
CA GLY A 380 -3.84 27.24 -0.58
C GLY A 380 -4.53 27.05 -1.93
N GLN A 381 -5.59 27.79 -2.26
CA GLN A 381 -6.27 27.74 -3.57
C GLN A 381 -5.78 28.85 -4.50
N ARG A 382 -5.71 28.55 -5.80
CA ARG A 382 -5.51 29.59 -6.81
C ARG A 382 -6.80 30.40 -6.95
N GLN A 383 -6.67 31.73 -6.91
CA GLN A 383 -7.81 32.64 -6.96
C GLN A 383 -7.74 33.48 -8.24
N PHE A 384 -8.85 33.62 -8.95
CA PHE A 384 -9.04 34.72 -9.87
C PHE A 384 -9.57 35.92 -9.09
N VAL A 385 -8.84 37.02 -9.12
CA VAL A 385 -9.22 38.27 -8.46
C VAL A 385 -9.66 39.25 -9.53
N ASN A 386 -10.90 39.71 -9.44
CA ASN A 386 -11.43 40.73 -10.33
C ASN A 386 -11.62 42.05 -9.57
N LEU A 387 -10.91 43.11 -9.97
CA LEU A 387 -11.11 44.47 -9.47
C LEU A 387 -12.19 45.18 -10.28
N ILE A 388 -13.07 45.92 -9.61
CA ILE A 388 -14.17 46.66 -10.25
C ILE A 388 -14.36 48.01 -9.55
N GLY A 389 -14.37 49.09 -10.34
CA GLY A 389 -14.66 50.45 -9.86
C GLY A 389 -13.59 51.05 -8.93
N GLY A 390 -13.75 52.31 -8.53
CA GLY A 390 -12.72 53.07 -7.77
C GLY A 390 -11.70 53.78 -8.68
N THR A 391 -10.53 54.11 -8.14
CA THR A 391 -9.44 54.75 -8.90
C THR A 391 -8.09 54.13 -8.54
N VAL A 392 -7.69 53.09 -9.27
CA VAL A 392 -6.47 52.30 -9.02
C VAL A 392 -5.34 52.81 -9.90
N SER A 393 -4.22 53.20 -9.29
CA SER A 393 -3.03 53.69 -9.97
C SER A 393 -1.97 52.60 -10.19
N ALA A 394 -1.99 51.53 -9.37
CA ALA A 394 -1.16 50.35 -9.59
C ALA A 394 -1.74 49.10 -8.90
N VAL A 395 -1.63 47.97 -9.59
CA VAL A 395 -1.77 46.63 -9.01
C VAL A 395 -0.39 45.98 -9.05
N GLN A 396 0.14 45.62 -7.89
CA GLN A 396 1.46 45.00 -7.76
C GLN A 396 1.33 43.57 -7.27
N MET A 397 1.96 42.62 -7.94
CA MET A 397 2.04 41.22 -7.52
C MET A 397 3.48 40.91 -7.15
N ASN A 398 3.72 40.46 -5.91
CA ASN A 398 5.06 40.19 -5.36
C ASN A 398 6.04 41.37 -5.59
N GLY A 399 5.55 42.60 -5.47
CA GLY A 399 6.32 43.84 -5.68
C GLY A 399 6.44 44.33 -7.12
N ALA A 400 6.05 43.54 -8.13
CA ALA A 400 6.08 43.94 -9.54
C ALA A 400 4.72 44.50 -9.98
N VAL A 401 4.70 45.66 -10.65
CA VAL A 401 3.46 46.24 -11.20
C VAL A 401 2.97 45.38 -12.36
N ILE A 402 1.78 44.80 -12.23
CA ILE A 402 1.13 43.97 -13.26
C ILE A 402 0.02 44.70 -14.02
N ALA A 403 -0.56 45.75 -13.42
CA ALA A 403 -1.58 46.57 -14.06
C ALA A 403 -1.60 47.99 -13.48
N LYS A 404 -2.15 48.93 -14.26
CA LYS A 404 -2.40 50.32 -13.87
C LYS A 404 -3.82 50.73 -14.29
N SER A 405 -4.80 49.91 -13.93
CA SER A 405 -6.22 50.08 -14.29
C SER A 405 -7.11 49.59 -13.16
N THR A 406 -8.34 50.11 -13.14
CA THR A 406 -9.34 49.89 -12.09
C THR A 406 -10.26 48.70 -12.33
N ASP A 407 -10.36 48.23 -13.58
CA ASP A 407 -11.14 47.06 -13.96
C ASP A 407 -10.18 46.03 -14.55
N VAL A 408 -9.63 45.18 -13.67
CA VAL A 408 -8.61 44.19 -14.05
C VAL A 408 -8.81 42.88 -13.30
N GLY A 409 -8.76 41.80 -14.08
CA GLY A 409 -8.70 40.43 -13.57
C GLY A 409 -7.27 39.94 -13.53
N PHE A 410 -6.87 39.26 -12.45
CA PHE A 410 -5.56 38.64 -12.34
C PHE A 410 -5.58 37.37 -11.48
N MET A 411 -4.59 36.53 -11.70
CA MET A 411 -4.42 35.26 -11.01
C MET A 411 -3.56 35.43 -9.76
N LEU A 412 -4.11 35.16 -8.58
CA LEU A 412 -3.39 35.20 -7.32
C LEU A 412 -3.11 33.78 -6.82
N ASN A 413 -1.87 33.31 -7.04
CA ASN A 413 -1.42 31.99 -6.59
C ASN A 413 -1.33 31.90 -5.05
N PRO A 414 -1.42 30.70 -4.46
CA PRO A 414 -1.14 30.50 -3.04
C PRO A 414 0.23 31.05 -2.63
N GLY A 415 0.27 31.75 -1.49
CA GLY A 415 1.49 32.41 -0.98
C GLY A 415 1.92 33.67 -1.73
N ALA A 416 1.34 33.97 -2.90
CA ALA A 416 1.60 35.23 -3.59
C ALA A 416 0.87 36.38 -2.89
N SER A 417 1.46 37.57 -3.00
CA SER A 417 0.91 38.78 -2.41
C SER A 417 0.56 39.81 -3.48
N VAL A 418 -0.51 40.56 -3.22
CA VAL A 418 -0.94 41.70 -4.02
C VAL A 418 -0.97 42.97 -3.17
N THR A 419 -0.48 44.07 -3.75
CA THR A 419 -0.59 45.41 -3.20
C THR A 419 -1.34 46.30 -4.19
N LEU A 420 -2.36 47.02 -3.72
CA LEU A 420 -3.13 47.95 -4.54
C LEU A 420 -2.77 49.38 -4.17
N ALA A 421 -2.48 50.22 -5.14
CA ALA A 421 -2.39 51.67 -4.95
C ALA A 421 -3.62 52.32 -5.57
N TYR A 422 -4.38 53.09 -4.78
CA TYR A 422 -5.60 53.75 -5.22
C TYR A 422 -5.90 55.03 -4.44
N THR A 423 -6.72 55.90 -5.03
CA THR A 423 -7.26 57.12 -4.36
C THR A 423 -8.75 57.00 -4.03
N SER A 424 -9.47 56.08 -4.66
CA SER A 424 -10.81 55.63 -4.29
C SER A 424 -10.80 54.11 -4.26
N PRO A 425 -11.25 53.46 -3.17
CA PRO A 425 -11.13 52.01 -3.00
C PRO A 425 -11.94 51.28 -4.08
N PRO A 426 -11.33 50.32 -4.80
CA PRO A 426 -12.07 49.44 -5.69
C PRO A 426 -12.92 48.45 -4.89
N ALA A 427 -13.86 47.78 -5.56
CA ALA A 427 -14.33 46.47 -5.11
C ALA A 427 -13.41 45.39 -5.69
N TRP A 428 -13.26 44.26 -5.01
CA TRP A 428 -12.69 43.07 -5.62
C TRP A 428 -13.52 41.83 -5.33
N VAL A 429 -13.44 40.84 -6.19
CA VAL A 429 -14.13 39.55 -6.04
C VAL A 429 -13.11 38.44 -6.22
N PHE A 430 -13.13 37.47 -5.32
CA PHE A 430 -12.30 36.28 -5.39
C PHE A 430 -13.16 35.13 -5.90
N THR A 431 -12.72 34.51 -6.99
CA THR A 431 -13.32 33.29 -7.54
C THR A 431 -12.29 32.17 -7.47
N PRO A 432 -12.59 31.05 -6.81
CA PRO A 432 -11.69 29.90 -6.83
C PRO A 432 -11.60 29.38 -8.27
N LEU A 433 -10.41 28.97 -8.68
CA LEU A 433 -10.20 28.32 -9.97
C LEU A 433 -9.76 26.88 -9.74
N SER A 434 -10.38 25.96 -10.48
CA SER A 434 -9.89 24.58 -10.61
C SER A 434 -8.62 24.56 -11.47
N GLY A 435 -7.66 23.72 -11.10
CA GLY A 435 -6.32 23.63 -11.69
C GLY A 435 -6.27 23.07 -13.10
#